data_AF-A0A6N4SMR2-F1
#
_entry.id   AF-A0A6N4SMR2-F1
#
_cell.length_a   1.000
_cell.length_b   1.000
_cell.length_c   1.000
_cell.angle_alpha   90.00
_cell.angle_beta   90.00
_cell.angle_gamma   90.00
#
_symmetry.space_group_name_H-M   'P 1'
#
loop_
_entity.id
_entity.type
_entity.pdbx_description
1 polymer ?
#
loop_
_entity_poly.entity_id
_entity_poly.type
_entity_poly.pdbx_seq_one_letter_code
_entity_poly.pdbx_strand_id
1 'polypeptide(L)' 'MDETKITNELPQHTDDQMKNLQVLFSSAPPDQLRQSLHEIYLTYIIQNHEMLPLNFTRIATNMYHLLDFLEKAEKK' A
#
# COMPACT_ATOMS: atom_id res chain seq x y z
N MET A 1 -34.11 -25.61 12.56
CA MET A 1 -32.83 -25.68 11.82
C MET A 1 -32.51 -24.26 11.44
N ASP A 2 -31.55 -23.67 12.15
CA ASP A 2 -31.15 -22.27 12.03
C ASP A 2 -30.15 -22.15 10.88
N GLU A 3 -30.56 -21.51 9.78
CA GLU A 3 -29.67 -21.20 8.66
C GLU A 3 -28.85 -19.97 9.03
N THR A 4 -27.66 -20.20 9.58
CA THR A 4 -26.68 -19.14 9.83
C THR A 4 -26.20 -18.60 8.48
N LYS A 5 -26.82 -17.52 8.00
CA LYS A 5 -26.30 -16.70 6.90
C LYS A 5 -24.93 -16.15 7.32
N ILE A 6 -23.87 -16.76 6.81
CA ILE A 6 -22.54 -16.16 6.81
C ILE A 6 -22.58 -15.06 5.75
N THR A 7 -22.92 -13.84 6.15
CA THR A 7 -22.72 -12.66 5.32
C THR A 7 -21.21 -12.42 5.25
N ASN A 8 -20.60 -12.80 4.12
CA ASN A 8 -19.31 -12.28 3.68
C ASN A 8 -19.47 -10.78 3.39
N GLU A 9 -19.56 -9.96 4.44
CA GLU A 9 -19.49 -8.51 4.28
C GLU A 9 -18.04 -8.15 3.99
N LEU A 10 -17.76 -7.84 2.71
CA LEU A 10 -16.56 -7.11 2.33
C LEU A 10 -16.44 -5.89 3.26
N PRO A 11 -15.25 -5.60 3.81
CA PRO A 11 -15.07 -4.45 4.68
C PRO A 11 -15.60 -3.21 3.96
N GLN A 12 -16.61 -2.56 4.56
CA GLN A 12 -17.16 -1.33 4.03
C GLN A 12 -16.10 -0.24 4.17
N HIS A 13 -15.34 -0.02 3.10
CA HIS A 13 -14.49 1.16 3.00
C HIS A 13 -15.39 2.38 2.97
N THR A 14 -15.19 3.31 3.90
CA THR A 14 -15.95 4.55 3.93
C THR A 14 -15.59 5.40 2.70
N ASP A 15 -16.55 6.18 2.19
CA ASP A 15 -16.34 7.05 1.02
C ASP A 15 -15.09 7.94 1.15
N ASP A 16 -14.75 8.33 2.37
CA ASP A 16 -13.58 9.17 2.67
C ASP A 16 -12.25 8.42 2.49
N GLN A 17 -12.21 7.11 2.74
CA GLN A 17 -11.02 6.29 2.46
C GLN A 17 -10.72 6.22 0.97
N MET A 18 -11.77 6.07 0.15
CA MET A 18 -11.64 6.04 -1.31
C MET A 18 -11.19 7.40 -1.85
N LYS A 19 -11.75 8.50 -1.33
CA LYS A 19 -11.31 9.86 -1.70
C LYS A 19 -9.84 10.09 -1.38
N ASN A 20 -9.39 9.68 -0.19
CA ASN A 20 -7.98 9.85 0.20
C ASN A 20 -7.03 9.05 -0.71
N LEU A 21 -7.40 7.82 -1.08
CA LEU A 21 -6.64 7.04 -2.06
C LEU A 21 -6.62 7.69 -3.45
N GLN A 22 -7.75 8.23 -3.90
CA GLN A 22 -7.79 8.97 -5.17
C GLN A 22 -6.90 10.20 -5.15
N VAL A 23 -6.88 10.96 -4.06
CA VAL A 23 -5.99 12.11 -3.90
C VAL A 23 -4.52 11.68 -3.96
N LEU A 24 -4.15 10.60 -3.27
CA LEU A 24 -2.80 10.04 -3.31
C LEU A 24 -2.40 9.63 -4.74
N PHE A 25 -3.26 8.89 -5.44
CA PHE A 25 -2.94 8.44 -6.80
C PHE A 25 -3.06 9.55 -7.86
N SER A 26 -3.69 10.68 -7.53
CA SER A 26 -3.75 11.86 -8.41
C SER A 26 -2.61 12.84 -8.17
N SER A 27 -1.82 12.68 -7.09
CA SER A 27 -0.77 13.65 -6.76
C SER A 27 0.43 13.57 -7.70
N ALA A 28 0.68 12.41 -8.31
CA ALA A 28 1.72 12.22 -9.31
C ALA A 28 1.42 10.99 -10.19
N PRO A 29 2.00 10.91 -11.39
CA PRO A 29 1.95 9.70 -12.23
C PRO A 29 2.46 8.45 -11.50
N PRO A 30 1.98 7.24 -11.87
CA PRO A 30 2.36 6.00 -11.21
C PRO A 30 3.88 5.74 -11.11
N ASP A 31 4.63 6.08 -12.16
CA ASP A 31 6.09 5.94 -12.21
C ASP A 31 6.81 6.84 -11.21
N GLN A 32 6.35 8.09 -11.10
CA GLN A 32 6.89 9.05 -10.14
C GLN A 32 6.56 8.62 -8.71
N LEU A 33 5.32 8.20 -8.45
CA LEU A 33 4.92 7.67 -7.14
C LEU A 33 5.77 6.45 -6.76
N ARG A 34 6.01 5.54 -7.70
CA ARG A 34 6.82 4.34 -7.48
C ARG A 34 8.26 4.70 -7.13
N GLN A 35 8.86 5.63 -7.86
CA GLN A 35 10.22 6.11 -7.58
C GLN A 35 10.31 6.76 -6.20
N SER A 36 9.40 7.68 -5.87
CA SER A 36 9.40 8.36 -4.57
C SER A 36 9.21 7.39 -3.39
N LEU A 37 8.28 6.44 -3.51
CA LEU A 37 8.05 5.43 -2.46
C LEU A 37 9.27 4.52 -2.27
N HIS A 38 9.92 4.13 -3.38
CA HIS A 38 11.12 3.31 -3.32
C HIS A 38 12.28 4.07 -2.66
N GLU A 39 12.47 5.34 -3.00
CA GLU A 39 13.50 6.19 -2.39
C GLU A 39 13.28 6.39 -0.88
N ILE A 40 12.05 6.68 -0.47
CA ILE A 40 11.69 6.80 0.96
C ILE A 40 11.96 5.50 1.70
N TYR A 41 11.57 4.36 1.12
CA TYR A 41 11.77 3.05 1.74
C TYR A 41 13.26 2.69 1.87
N LEU A 42 14.05 2.93 0.84
CA LEU A 42 15.51 2.72 0.88
C LEU A 42 16.17 3.64 1.90
N THR A 43 15.80 4.92 1.93
CA THR A 43 16.31 5.91 2.89
C THR A 43 16.01 5.46 4.33
N TYR A 44 14.85 4.86 4.57
CA TYR A 44 14.49 4.30 5.86
C TYR A 44 15.31 3.06 6.25
N ILE A 45 15.74 2.22 5.31
CA ILE A 45 16.57 1.02 5.58
C ILE A 45 18.04 1.37 5.79
N ILE A 46 18.55 2.30 4.98
CA ILE A 46 19.70 3.15 5.35
C ILE A 46 19.21 3.94 6.60
N GLN A 47 19.90 4.84 7.29
CA GLN A 47 19.39 5.49 8.53
C GLN A 47 19.06 4.53 9.71
N ASN A 48 18.12 3.58 9.62
CA ASN A 48 17.79 2.59 10.66
C ASN A 48 18.70 1.36 10.59
N HIS A 49 20.02 1.60 10.66
CA HIS A 49 21.05 0.58 10.50
C HIS A 49 21.25 -0.33 11.72
N GLU A 50 20.78 0.11 12.89
CA GLU A 50 21.10 -0.56 14.15
C GLU A 50 20.22 -1.79 14.38
N MET A 51 18.92 -1.71 14.05
CA MET A 51 17.99 -2.84 14.07
C MET A 51 16.85 -2.62 13.07
N LEU A 52 16.40 -3.71 12.46
CA LEU A 52 15.18 -3.69 11.66
C LEU A 52 13.96 -3.43 12.57
N PRO A 53 12.92 -2.71 12.09
CA PRO A 53 11.70 -2.55 12.86
C PRO A 53 11.06 -3.91 13.14
N LEU A 54 10.38 -4.02 14.28
CA LEU A 54 9.70 -5.26 14.71
C LEU A 54 8.75 -5.81 13.63
N ASN A 55 8.14 -4.92 12.84
CA ASN A 55 7.20 -5.26 11.77
C ASN A 55 7.83 -5.21 10.38
N PHE A 56 9.17 -5.33 10.26
CA PHE A 56 9.88 -5.19 8.99
C PHE A 56 9.31 -6.04 7.87
N THR A 57 9.07 -7.34 8.11
CA THR A 57 8.50 -8.24 7.11
C THR A 57 7.15 -7.73 6.60
N ARG A 58 6.28 -7.23 7.48
CA ARG A 58 4.98 -6.68 7.08
C ARG A 58 5.12 -5.40 6.26
N ILE A 59 6.03 -4.51 6.66
CA ILE A 59 6.33 -3.27 5.93
C ILE A 59 6.88 -3.60 4.54
N ALA A 60 7.84 -4.51 4.46
CA ALA A 60 8.44 -4.96 3.21
C ALA A 60 7.39 -5.56 2.26
N THR A 61 6.53 -6.45 2.76
CA THR A 61 5.42 -7.03 1.98
C THR A 61 4.45 -5.98 1.47
N ASN A 62 4.05 -5.02 2.33
CA ASN A 62 3.17 -3.93 1.92
C ASN A 62 3.82 -3.05 0.85
N MET A 63 5.12 -2.74 0.96
CA MET A 63 5.85 -2.01 -0.08
C MET A 63 5.97 -2.78 -1.37
N TYR A 64 6.26 -4.08 -1.30
CA TYR A 64 6.26 -4.92 -2.49
C TYR A 64 4.93 -4.84 -3.24
N HIS A 65 3.81 -5.02 -2.55
CA HIS A 65 2.49 -4.96 -3.18
C HIS A 65 2.15 -3.58 -3.76
N LEU A 66 2.52 -2.50 -3.08
CA LEU A 66 2.27 -1.15 -3.56
C LEU A 66 3.11 -0.81 -4.80
N LEU A 67 4.39 -1.19 -4.80
CA LEU A 67 5.28 -0.96 -5.94
C LEU A 67 4.87 -1.80 -7.16
N ASP A 68 4.48 -3.07 -6.95
CA ASP A 68 3.95 -3.94 -8.01
C ASP A 68 2.63 -3.40 -8.60
N PHE A 69 1.74 -2.87 -7.75
CA PHE A 69 0.53 -2.20 -8.20
C PHE A 69 0.83 -0.99 -9.10
N LEU A 70 1.75 -0.12 -8.67
CA LEU A 70 2.13 1.07 -9.44
C LEU A 70 2.81 0.70 -10.76
N GLU A 71 3.70 -0.30 -10.76
CA GLU A 71 4.33 -0.81 -11.99
C GLU A 71 3.30 -1.33 -13.00
N LYS A 72 2.25 -2.01 -12.53
CA LYS A 72 1.15 -2.47 -13.39
C LYS A 72 0.28 -1.32 -13.87
N ALA A 73 0.11 -0.27 -13.08
CA ALA A 73 -0.62 0.93 -13.48
C ALA A 73 0.12 1.74 -14.55
N GLU A 74 1.46 1.72 -14.58
CA GLU A 74 2.28 2.34 -15.64
C GLU A 74 2.07 1.69 -17.02
N LYS A 75 1.78 0.39 -17.04
CA LYS A 75 1.72 -0.43 -18.28
C LYS A 75 0.33 -0.41 -18.95
N LYS A 76 -0.64 0.33 -18.40
CA LYS A 76 -2.01 0.46 -18.92
C LYS A 76 -2.24 1.81 -19.56
#